data_AF-A0A5E4SQX4-F1
#
_entry.id   AF-A0A5E4SQX4-F1
#
_cell.length_a   1.000
_cell.length_b   1.000
_cell.length_c   1.000
_cell.angle_alpha   90.00
_cell.angle_beta   90.00
_cell.angle_gamma   90.00
#
_symmetry.space_group_name_H-M   'P 1'
#
loop_
_entity.id
_entity.type
_entity.pdbx_description
1 polymer ?
#
loop_
_entity_poly.entity_id
_entity_poly.type
_entity_poly.pdbx_seq_one_letter_code
_entity_poly.pdbx_strand_id
1 'polypeptide(L)'
;MPAITPVAPPNFPVADYPGACLSERRLSRLDELDRALADNASPSEAIFNAFLDKFRYMGPLDIFYDKFCRGGVKADLLTCAAYCHVGSYRSGRAYLAAQKLIKRVSGDALSLIAAIAPEARQGILDTAVLGDGGQIVLIVPQSGLRVPIGAACFGDGKGAISAAEAARLLLHCDTEGRTLLNRFVVELRGIPYDPDAALVLPSWYALLRRGRDGLSGQDLAHIHAHLTDMGAAFRELAQGALANPRRRTLPLIPALTASAAAYHSARGFASEAQMWREVARHHRAAGDFDAARVAQGCAGAAFVAAANEAADPAYSAEMRLLASAFDAFAAAPDPSAMVTTGRALLRHYAQRAMLPEATRIAQATGLDLPMELRRQVQPPCVKSRIPDQASATYAKSNEP
;
A
#
# COMPACT_ATOMS: atom_id res chain seq x y z
N MET A 1 -53.88 -5.56 -22.61
CA MET A 1 -52.92 -5.75 -21.50
C MET A 1 -52.57 -4.37 -20.98
N PRO A 2 -52.80 -4.04 -19.70
CA PRO A 2 -52.42 -2.73 -19.17
C PRO A 2 -50.88 -2.64 -19.15
N ALA A 3 -50.37 -1.49 -19.58
CA ALA A 3 -48.94 -1.21 -19.60
C ALA A 3 -48.40 -1.24 -18.16
N ILE A 4 -47.46 -2.15 -17.92
CA ILE A 4 -46.68 -2.17 -16.67
C ILE A 4 -45.77 -0.95 -16.76
N THR A 5 -46.14 0.14 -16.08
CA THR A 5 -45.23 1.27 -15.86
C THR A 5 -43.95 0.74 -15.22
N PRO A 6 -42.77 1.05 -15.78
CA PRO A 6 -41.52 0.58 -15.21
C PRO A 6 -41.40 1.13 -13.79
N VAL A 7 -41.31 0.21 -12.82
CA VAL A 7 -41.05 0.56 -11.42
C VAL A 7 -39.73 1.31 -11.38
N ALA A 8 -39.73 2.55 -10.89
CA ALA A 8 -38.51 3.33 -10.75
C ALA A 8 -37.47 2.53 -9.94
N PRO A 9 -36.19 2.55 -10.32
CA PRO A 9 -35.16 1.80 -9.61
C PRO A 9 -35.10 2.24 -8.13
N PRO A 10 -34.88 1.30 -7.19
CA PRO A 10 -34.86 1.61 -5.76
C PRO A 10 -33.72 2.59 -5.43
N ASN A 11 -34.02 3.62 -4.63
CA ASN A 11 -33.03 4.62 -4.22
C ASN A 11 -32.35 4.31 -2.87
N PHE A 12 -32.82 3.28 -2.18
CA PHE A 12 -32.23 2.79 -0.93
C PHE A 12 -32.46 1.28 -0.82
N PRO A 13 -31.68 0.48 -1.60
CA PRO A 13 -31.91 -0.94 -1.81
C PRO A 13 -31.48 -1.78 -0.61
N VAL A 14 -32.12 -1.53 0.53
CA VAL A 14 -31.96 -2.24 1.79
C VAL A 14 -33.15 -3.18 1.97
N ALA A 15 -32.88 -4.48 2.14
CA ALA A 15 -33.89 -5.54 2.06
C ALA A 15 -35.07 -5.35 3.03
N ASP A 16 -34.80 -4.89 4.25
CA ASP A 16 -35.80 -4.72 5.31
C ASP A 16 -36.39 -3.30 5.39
N TYR A 17 -36.00 -2.41 4.46
CA TYR A 17 -36.47 -1.03 4.44
C TYR A 17 -37.76 -0.90 3.60
N PRO A 18 -38.80 -0.16 4.07
CA PRO A 18 -40.06 -0.03 3.35
C PRO A 18 -39.88 0.38 1.88
N GLY A 19 -40.30 -0.51 0.97
CA GLY A 19 -40.26 -0.28 -0.47
C GLY A 19 -38.87 -0.06 -1.06
N ALA A 20 -37.79 -0.34 -0.32
CA ALA A 20 -36.41 -0.07 -0.75
C ALA A 20 -36.16 1.38 -1.21
N CYS A 21 -36.93 2.34 -0.67
CA CYS A 21 -36.94 3.73 -1.11
C CYS A 21 -37.00 4.70 0.07
N LEU A 22 -36.00 5.57 0.18
CA LEU A 22 -36.10 6.81 0.95
C LEU A 22 -37.23 7.68 0.38
N SER A 23 -38.03 8.23 1.28
CA SER A 23 -39.04 9.24 0.96
C SER A 23 -38.40 10.49 0.36
N GLU A 24 -39.11 11.21 -0.51
CA GLU A 24 -38.68 12.51 -1.06
C GLU A 24 -38.18 13.47 0.02
N ARG A 25 -38.91 13.56 1.13
CA ARG A 25 -38.51 14.36 2.31
C ARG A 25 -37.08 14.09 2.77
N ARG A 26 -36.62 12.83 2.73
CA ARG A 26 -35.28 12.42 3.17
C ARG A 26 -34.24 12.71 2.08
N LEU A 27 -34.59 12.48 0.82
CA LEU A 27 -33.75 12.86 -0.32
C LEU A 27 -33.46 14.36 -0.29
N SER A 28 -34.49 15.20 -0.09
CA SER A 28 -34.30 16.65 0.04
C SER A 28 -33.39 17.04 1.21
N ARG A 29 -33.33 16.26 2.29
CA ARG A 29 -32.38 16.52 3.40
C ARG A 29 -30.95 16.14 3.07
N LEU A 30 -30.74 15.10 2.27
CA LEU A 30 -29.41 14.79 1.72
C LEU A 30 -28.95 15.95 0.83
N ASP A 31 -29.79 16.36 -0.13
CA ASP A 31 -29.48 17.47 -1.04
C ASP A 31 -29.22 18.80 -0.33
N GLU A 32 -29.98 19.10 0.74
CA GLU A 32 -29.76 20.29 1.58
C GLU A 32 -28.40 20.27 2.28
N LEU A 33 -28.01 19.12 2.84
CA LEU A 33 -26.71 18.99 3.50
C LEU A 33 -25.57 19.07 2.49
N ASP A 34 -25.69 18.38 1.36
CA ASP A 34 -24.69 18.36 0.29
C ASP A 34 -24.44 19.77 -0.26
N ARG A 35 -25.52 20.54 -0.50
CA ARG A 35 -25.39 21.95 -0.90
C ARG A 35 -24.75 22.80 0.18
N ALA A 36 -25.16 22.66 1.44
CA ALA A 36 -24.58 23.43 2.54
C ALA A 36 -23.07 23.17 2.71
N LEU A 37 -22.62 21.94 2.46
CA LEU A 37 -21.21 21.55 2.50
C LEU A 37 -20.42 22.00 1.27
N ALA A 38 -21.06 22.03 0.10
CA ALA A 38 -20.46 22.59 -1.12
C ALA A 38 -20.24 24.11 -1.01
N ASP A 39 -21.22 24.83 -0.45
CA ASP A 39 -21.17 26.28 -0.30
C ASP A 39 -20.27 26.74 0.85
N ASN A 40 -20.12 25.91 1.89
CA ASN A 40 -19.30 26.22 3.05
C ASN A 40 -18.57 24.97 3.56
N ALA A 41 -17.25 24.93 3.34
CA ALA A 41 -16.40 23.81 3.75
C ALA A 41 -16.37 23.58 5.28
N SER A 42 -16.86 24.50 6.10
CA SER A 42 -16.97 24.36 7.55
C SER A 42 -18.33 24.89 8.06
N PRO A 43 -19.42 24.14 7.82
CA PRO A 43 -20.74 24.53 8.29
C PRO A 43 -20.83 24.45 9.81
N SER A 44 -21.78 25.19 10.39
CA SER A 44 -22.00 25.17 11.84
C SER A 44 -22.56 23.83 12.31
N GLU A 45 -22.30 23.47 13.57
CA GLU A 45 -22.83 22.24 14.17
C GLU A 45 -24.36 22.14 14.11
N ALA A 46 -25.05 23.28 14.07
CA ALA A 46 -26.50 23.36 13.94
C ALA A 46 -27.01 22.73 12.63
N ILE A 47 -26.24 22.82 11.54
CA ILE A 47 -26.59 22.21 10.25
C ILE A 47 -26.56 20.68 10.37
N PHE A 48 -25.52 20.12 10.99
CA PHE A 48 -25.42 18.68 11.21
C PHE A 48 -26.51 18.16 12.15
N ASN A 49 -26.76 18.84 13.27
CA ASN A 49 -27.84 18.49 14.21
C ASN A 49 -29.20 18.50 13.50
N ALA A 50 -29.49 19.56 12.75
CA ALA A 50 -30.74 19.68 12.01
C ALA A 50 -30.91 18.58 10.95
N PHE A 51 -29.83 18.22 10.24
CA PHE A 51 -29.85 17.09 9.31
C PHE A 51 -30.13 15.78 10.03
N LEU A 52 -29.37 15.44 11.08
CA LEU A 52 -29.51 14.20 11.81
C LEU A 52 -30.94 14.05 12.35
N ASP A 53 -31.49 15.09 12.98
CA ASP A 53 -32.84 15.07 13.53
C ASP A 53 -33.90 14.90 12.44
N LYS A 54 -33.83 15.72 11.38
CA LYS A 54 -34.85 15.71 10.32
C LYS A 54 -34.78 14.45 9.46
N PHE A 55 -33.59 13.97 9.10
CA PHE A 55 -33.44 12.77 8.26
C PHE A 55 -33.98 11.53 8.99
N ARG A 56 -33.63 11.40 10.27
CA ARG A 56 -34.02 10.26 11.12
C ARG A 56 -35.46 10.34 11.62
N TYR A 57 -36.09 11.51 11.56
CA TYR A 57 -37.46 11.70 12.00
C TYR A 57 -38.41 10.65 11.40
N MET A 58 -39.23 10.08 12.27
CA MET A 58 -40.31 9.15 11.95
C MET A 58 -41.59 9.68 12.61
N GLY A 59 -42.72 9.56 11.91
CA GLY A 59 -44.00 9.93 12.49
C GLY A 59 -44.36 9.01 13.66
N PRO A 60 -45.19 9.45 14.63
CA PRO A 60 -45.50 8.64 15.82
C PRO A 60 -46.03 7.23 15.51
N LEU A 61 -46.89 7.09 14.50
CA LEU A 61 -47.39 5.80 14.04
C LEU A 61 -46.31 4.92 13.41
N ASP A 62 -45.37 5.54 12.67
CA ASP A 62 -44.25 4.85 12.04
C ASP A 62 -43.25 4.33 13.09
N ILE A 63 -43.02 5.11 14.16
CA ILE A 63 -42.22 4.69 15.32
C ILE A 63 -42.87 3.49 16.01
N PHE A 64 -44.18 3.57 16.26
CA PHE A 64 -44.92 2.47 16.90
C PHE A 64 -44.81 1.21 16.05
N TYR A 65 -45.13 1.30 14.75
CA TYR A 65 -45.08 0.15 13.85
C TYR A 65 -43.66 -0.43 13.72
N ASP A 66 -42.64 0.41 13.58
CA ASP A 66 -41.25 -0.07 13.50
C ASP A 66 -40.82 -0.78 14.78
N LYS A 67 -41.12 -0.20 15.94
CA LYS A 67 -40.73 -0.78 17.23
C LYS A 67 -41.43 -2.12 17.51
N PHE A 68 -42.74 -2.20 17.28
CA PHE A 68 -43.54 -3.36 17.66
C PHE A 68 -43.64 -4.43 16.57
N CYS A 69 -43.55 -4.06 15.29
CA CYS A 69 -43.68 -5.01 14.18
C CYS A 69 -42.36 -5.35 13.49
N ARG A 70 -41.33 -4.49 13.61
CA ARG A 70 -40.03 -4.66 12.92
C ARG A 70 -38.83 -4.62 13.86
N GLY A 71 -39.04 -4.57 15.17
CA GLY A 71 -37.96 -4.56 16.16
C GLY A 71 -37.06 -3.32 16.13
N GLY A 72 -37.50 -2.22 15.53
CA GLY A 72 -36.71 -0.98 15.44
C GLY A 72 -35.74 -0.90 14.25
N VAL A 73 -35.79 -1.86 13.33
CA VAL A 73 -34.86 -1.98 12.20
C VAL A 73 -34.83 -0.71 11.33
N LYS A 74 -35.98 -0.09 11.06
CA LYS A 74 -36.02 1.12 10.23
C LYS A 74 -35.33 2.30 10.92
N ALA A 75 -35.60 2.52 12.20
CA ALA A 75 -34.96 3.59 12.98
C ALA A 75 -33.43 3.42 13.03
N ASP A 76 -32.96 2.18 13.17
CA ASP A 76 -31.53 1.85 13.18
C ASP A 76 -30.89 2.09 11.81
N LEU A 77 -31.51 1.64 10.72
CA LEU A 77 -31.02 1.86 9.36
C LEU A 77 -30.94 3.35 9.00
N LEU A 78 -31.96 4.14 9.37
CA LEU A 78 -31.95 5.58 9.16
C LEU A 78 -30.86 6.28 9.97
N THR A 79 -30.65 5.82 11.20
CA THR A 79 -29.59 6.33 12.06
C THR A 79 -28.22 6.03 11.45
N CYS A 80 -27.99 4.79 11.00
CA CYS A 80 -26.75 4.40 10.33
C CYS A 80 -26.52 5.23 9.06
N ALA A 81 -27.54 5.36 8.21
CA ALA A 81 -27.47 6.13 6.96
C ALA A 81 -27.10 7.59 7.21
N ALA A 82 -27.72 8.22 8.21
CA ALA A 82 -27.45 9.62 8.54
C ALA A 82 -26.00 9.82 9.03
N TYR A 83 -25.53 8.99 9.97
CA TYR A 83 -24.16 9.08 10.47
C TYR A 83 -23.11 8.74 9.42
N CYS A 84 -23.39 7.76 8.56
CA CYS A 84 -22.53 7.42 7.43
C CYS A 84 -22.39 8.61 6.47
N HIS A 85 -23.51 9.21 6.07
CA HIS A 85 -23.46 10.32 5.12
C HIS A 85 -22.72 11.53 5.70
N VAL A 86 -22.99 11.91 6.95
CA VAL A 86 -22.21 12.96 7.65
C VAL A 86 -20.73 12.57 7.75
N GLY A 87 -20.43 11.34 8.15
CA GLY A 87 -19.06 10.83 8.32
C GLY A 87 -18.27 10.65 7.02
N SER A 88 -18.90 10.84 5.85
CA SER A 88 -18.24 10.81 4.54
C SER A 88 -17.54 12.12 4.17
N TYR A 89 -17.86 13.20 4.88
CA TYR A 89 -17.32 14.54 4.67
C TYR A 89 -16.29 14.91 5.71
N ARG A 90 -15.26 15.69 5.34
CA ARG A 90 -14.22 16.10 6.30
C ARG A 90 -14.78 16.86 7.51
N SER A 91 -15.60 17.89 7.26
CA SER A 91 -16.22 18.68 8.33
C SER A 91 -17.21 17.85 9.17
N GLY A 92 -17.92 16.92 8.54
CA GLY A 92 -18.80 15.98 9.24
C GLY A 92 -18.03 15.01 10.15
N ARG A 93 -16.85 14.51 9.73
CA ARG A 93 -15.98 13.72 10.60
C ARG A 93 -15.50 14.51 11.81
N ALA A 94 -15.08 15.76 11.62
CA ALA A 94 -14.66 16.64 12.71
C ALA A 94 -15.79 16.89 13.71
N TYR A 95 -17.01 17.16 13.21
CA TYR A 95 -18.21 17.26 14.04
C TYR A 95 -18.47 15.96 14.83
N LEU A 96 -18.46 14.80 14.18
CA LEU A 96 -18.67 13.52 14.86
C LEU A 96 -17.55 13.19 15.86
N ALA A 97 -16.32 13.63 15.60
CA ALA A 97 -15.20 13.46 16.52
C ALA A 97 -15.39 14.31 17.77
N ALA A 98 -15.80 15.57 17.63
CA ALA A 98 -16.15 16.46 18.74
C ALA A 98 -17.27 15.87 19.61
N GLN A 99 -18.26 15.21 18.99
CA GLN A 99 -19.35 14.52 19.67
C GLN A 99 -18.99 13.12 20.19
N LYS A 100 -17.75 12.65 20.00
CA LYS A 100 -17.28 11.28 20.34
C LYS A 100 -18.05 10.15 19.63
N LEU A 101 -18.69 10.45 18.51
CA LEU A 101 -19.47 9.52 17.70
C LEU A 101 -18.70 8.97 16.50
N ILE A 102 -17.53 9.52 16.15
CA ILE A 102 -16.77 9.15 14.94
C ILE A 102 -16.45 7.64 14.86
N LYS A 103 -16.17 6.98 16.00
CA LYS A 103 -15.89 5.54 16.05
C LYS A 103 -17.09 4.68 15.65
N ARG A 104 -18.31 5.20 15.78
CA ARG A 104 -19.56 4.52 15.42
C ARG A 104 -19.69 4.34 13.90
N VAL A 105 -19.20 5.30 13.12
CA VAL A 105 -19.39 5.37 11.66
C VAL A 105 -18.95 4.08 10.96
N SER A 106 -17.83 3.48 11.37
CA SER A 106 -17.37 2.22 10.78
C SER A 106 -18.33 1.05 11.03
N GLY A 107 -18.98 1.01 12.19
CA GLY A 107 -19.98 -0.02 12.52
C GLY A 107 -21.30 0.22 11.81
N ASP A 108 -21.75 1.48 11.76
CA ASP A 108 -22.95 1.88 11.03
C ASP A 108 -22.81 1.58 9.53
N ALA A 109 -21.63 1.79 8.95
CA ALA A 109 -21.34 1.45 7.55
C ALA A 109 -21.42 -0.06 7.30
N LEU A 110 -20.86 -0.88 8.20
CA LEU A 110 -21.01 -2.34 8.13
C LEU A 110 -22.48 -2.76 8.22
N SER A 111 -23.25 -2.19 9.15
CA SER A 111 -24.68 -2.47 9.31
C SER A 111 -25.46 -2.15 8.05
N LEU A 112 -25.19 -1.02 7.40
CA LEU A 112 -25.80 -0.67 6.10
C LEU A 112 -25.42 -1.66 5.01
N ILE A 113 -24.12 -1.94 4.84
CA ILE A 113 -23.63 -2.87 3.81
C ILE A 113 -24.21 -4.27 4.01
N ALA A 114 -24.37 -4.70 5.25
CA ALA A 114 -25.01 -5.97 5.60
C ALA A 114 -26.50 -6.02 5.26
N ALA A 115 -27.18 -4.87 5.22
CA ALA A 115 -28.60 -4.76 4.95
C ALA A 115 -28.92 -4.50 3.47
N ILE A 116 -27.92 -4.14 2.64
CA ILE A 116 -28.08 -4.00 1.19
C ILE A 116 -28.56 -5.33 0.59
N ALA A 117 -29.58 -5.26 -0.27
CA ALA A 117 -30.09 -6.41 -1.01
C ALA A 117 -28.97 -7.04 -1.87
N PRO A 118 -28.82 -8.38 -1.90
CA PRO A 118 -27.75 -9.06 -2.63
C PRO A 118 -27.60 -8.60 -4.09
N GLU A 119 -28.73 -8.34 -4.76
CA GLU A 119 -28.80 -7.96 -6.16
C GLU A 119 -28.26 -6.54 -6.42
N ALA A 120 -28.32 -5.65 -5.43
CA ALA A 120 -27.83 -4.27 -5.52
C ALA A 120 -26.40 -4.11 -5.00
N ARG A 121 -25.89 -5.10 -4.25
CA ARG A 121 -24.63 -5.01 -3.51
C ARG A 121 -23.43 -4.71 -4.38
N GLN A 122 -23.24 -5.47 -5.47
CA GLN A 122 -22.12 -5.23 -6.37
C GLN A 122 -22.24 -3.87 -7.06
N GLY A 123 -23.43 -3.50 -7.52
CA GLY A 123 -23.66 -2.21 -8.17
C GLY A 123 -23.35 -1.00 -7.27
N ILE A 124 -23.54 -1.12 -5.95
CA ILE A 124 -23.14 -0.10 -4.98
C ILE A 124 -21.63 -0.13 -4.72
N LEU A 125 -21.01 -1.31 -4.66
CA LEU A 125 -19.55 -1.40 -4.48
C LEU A 125 -18.77 -0.80 -5.66
N ASP A 126 -19.33 -0.90 -6.86
CA ASP A 126 -18.75 -0.33 -8.08
C ASP A 126 -18.81 1.22 -8.10
N THR A 127 -19.59 1.86 -7.22
CA THR A 127 -19.61 3.33 -7.09
C THR A 127 -18.55 3.87 -6.12
N ALA A 128 -17.61 3.03 -5.68
CA ALA A 128 -16.56 3.45 -4.76
C ALA A 128 -15.70 4.59 -5.33
N VAL A 129 -15.64 5.69 -4.59
CA VAL A 129 -14.83 6.86 -4.90
C VAL A 129 -13.90 7.22 -3.75
N LEU A 130 -12.86 8.00 -4.06
CA LEU A 130 -12.05 8.68 -3.05
C LEU A 130 -12.75 9.98 -2.65
N GLY A 131 -13.19 10.04 -1.39
CA GLY A 131 -13.73 11.24 -0.77
C GLY A 131 -12.65 12.05 -0.04
N ASP A 132 -13.09 13.11 0.65
CA ASP A 132 -12.20 14.02 1.37
C ASP A 132 -11.26 13.31 2.32
N GLY A 133 -9.98 13.65 2.26
CA GLY A 133 -8.96 13.04 3.12
C GLY A 133 -8.60 11.61 2.73
N GLY A 134 -8.98 11.16 1.53
CA GLY A 134 -8.65 9.84 1.00
C GLY A 134 -9.53 8.73 1.56
N GLN A 135 -10.69 9.06 2.12
CA GLN A 135 -11.64 8.08 2.61
C GLN A 135 -12.32 7.37 1.44
N ILE A 136 -12.47 6.05 1.52
CA ILE A 136 -13.25 5.30 0.52
C ILE A 136 -14.72 5.51 0.83
N VAL A 137 -15.49 5.99 -0.15
CA VAL A 137 -16.92 6.28 0.00
C VAL A 137 -17.69 5.57 -1.10
N LEU A 138 -18.71 4.80 -0.71
CA LEU A 138 -19.71 4.27 -1.64
C LEU A 138 -20.82 5.30 -1.82
N ILE A 139 -21.31 5.44 -3.05
CA ILE A 139 -22.45 6.30 -3.38
C ILE A 139 -23.63 5.41 -3.74
N VAL A 140 -24.69 5.42 -2.94
CA VAL A 140 -25.91 4.67 -3.25
C VAL A 140 -26.58 5.33 -4.46
N PRO A 141 -26.80 4.58 -5.56
CA PRO A 141 -27.45 5.11 -6.75
C PRO A 141 -28.84 5.69 -6.44
N GLN A 142 -29.26 6.67 -7.22
CA GLN A 142 -30.55 7.38 -7.15
C GLN A 142 -30.78 8.24 -5.89
N SER A 143 -30.22 7.89 -4.73
CA SER A 143 -30.33 8.74 -3.52
C SER A 143 -29.13 9.65 -3.30
N GLY A 144 -27.96 9.33 -3.88
CA GLY A 144 -26.72 10.05 -3.58
C GLY A 144 -26.22 9.81 -2.15
N LEU A 145 -26.84 8.90 -1.39
CA LEU A 145 -26.42 8.58 -0.03
C LEU A 145 -24.97 8.11 -0.03
N ARG A 146 -24.17 8.69 0.86
CA ARG A 146 -22.74 8.43 0.96
C ARG A 146 -22.46 7.50 2.13
N VAL A 147 -21.74 6.41 1.89
CA VAL A 147 -21.39 5.41 2.90
C VAL A 147 -19.88 5.28 2.97
N PRO A 148 -19.21 5.87 3.98
CA PRO A 148 -17.78 5.75 4.15
C PRO A 148 -17.42 4.35 4.62
N ILE A 149 -16.53 3.67 3.89
CA ILE A 149 -16.13 2.31 4.24
C ILE A 149 -15.08 2.37 5.35
N GLY A 150 -15.40 1.69 6.46
CA GLY A 150 -14.55 1.55 7.63
C GLY A 150 -13.80 0.22 7.65
N ALA A 151 -12.77 0.11 8.50
CA ALA A 151 -12.06 -1.15 8.72
C ALA A 151 -12.99 -2.31 9.16
N ALA A 152 -14.09 -2.02 9.89
CA ALA A 152 -15.06 -3.04 10.30
C ALA A 152 -15.77 -3.71 9.11
N CYS A 153 -15.86 -3.03 7.97
CA CYS A 153 -16.47 -3.57 6.75
C CYS A 153 -15.64 -4.71 6.12
N PHE A 154 -14.38 -4.88 6.50
CA PHE A 154 -13.46 -5.89 5.94
C PHE A 154 -13.13 -7.03 6.90
N GLY A 155 -13.90 -7.17 8.00
CA GLY A 155 -13.79 -8.31 8.91
C GLY A 155 -14.46 -9.57 8.36
N ASP A 156 -14.68 -10.54 9.25
CA ASP A 156 -15.34 -11.82 8.95
C ASP A 156 -16.79 -11.89 9.45
N GLY A 157 -17.34 -10.74 9.90
CA GLY A 157 -18.70 -10.63 10.39
C GLY A 157 -19.76 -10.69 9.28
N LYS A 158 -21.03 -10.87 9.68
CA LYS A 158 -22.17 -10.85 8.75
C LYS A 158 -22.18 -9.56 7.93
N GLY A 159 -22.30 -9.71 6.61
CA GLY A 159 -22.39 -8.60 5.67
C GLY A 159 -21.07 -7.88 5.39
N ALA A 160 -19.96 -8.32 5.98
CA ALA A 160 -18.64 -7.81 5.64
C ALA A 160 -18.33 -8.03 4.15
N ILE A 161 -17.48 -7.17 3.60
CA ILE A 161 -16.99 -7.23 2.23
C ILE A 161 -16.07 -8.46 2.12
N SER A 162 -16.44 -9.36 1.22
CA SER A 162 -15.68 -10.57 0.94
C SER A 162 -14.34 -10.25 0.27
N ALA A 163 -13.42 -11.21 0.26
CA ALA A 163 -12.13 -11.05 -0.39
C ALA A 163 -12.27 -10.74 -1.90
N ALA A 164 -13.19 -11.42 -2.59
CA ALA A 164 -13.46 -11.19 -4.01
C ALA A 164 -14.06 -9.80 -4.28
N GLU A 165 -14.98 -9.34 -3.42
CA GLU A 165 -15.54 -7.99 -3.51
C GLU A 165 -14.47 -6.92 -3.24
N ALA A 166 -13.61 -7.13 -2.25
CA ALA A 166 -12.51 -6.23 -1.94
C ALA A 166 -11.50 -6.13 -3.09
N ALA A 167 -11.17 -7.25 -3.73
CA ALA A 167 -10.32 -7.28 -4.91
C ALA A 167 -10.95 -6.49 -6.07
N ARG A 168 -12.22 -6.74 -6.38
CA ARG A 168 -12.96 -5.97 -7.40
C ARG A 168 -13.00 -4.49 -7.09
N LEU A 169 -13.29 -4.11 -5.84
CA LEU A 169 -13.34 -2.71 -5.42
C LEU A 169 -12.00 -1.99 -5.61
N LEU A 170 -10.87 -2.67 -5.38
CA LEU A 170 -9.54 -2.12 -5.63
C LEU A 170 -9.24 -1.94 -7.13
N LEU A 171 -9.69 -2.90 -7.95
CA LEU A 171 -9.38 -2.97 -9.37
C LEU A 171 -10.42 -2.29 -10.27
N HIS A 172 -11.58 -1.91 -9.74
CA HIS A 172 -12.61 -1.23 -10.49
C HIS A 172 -12.05 0.08 -11.05
N CYS A 173 -12.17 0.24 -12.37
CA CYS A 173 -11.71 1.43 -13.07
C CYS A 173 -12.81 2.49 -13.07
N ASP A 174 -12.43 3.73 -12.79
CA ASP A 174 -13.29 4.88 -13.06
C ASP A 174 -13.45 5.12 -14.57
N THR A 175 -14.21 6.15 -14.93
CA THR A 175 -14.43 6.58 -16.32
C THR A 175 -13.15 7.00 -17.04
N GLU A 176 -12.06 7.29 -16.31
CA GLU A 176 -10.74 7.63 -16.84
C GLU A 176 -9.82 6.40 -16.93
N GLY A 177 -10.33 5.21 -16.62
CA GLY A 177 -9.57 3.95 -16.66
C GLY A 177 -8.63 3.76 -15.47
N ARG A 178 -8.74 4.58 -14.41
CA ARG A 178 -7.88 4.48 -13.23
C ARG A 178 -8.52 3.62 -12.16
N THR A 179 -7.76 2.68 -11.63
CA THR A 179 -8.20 1.86 -10.50
C THR A 179 -8.28 2.70 -9.22
N LEU A 180 -9.09 2.25 -8.26
CA LEU A 180 -9.12 2.85 -6.92
C LEU A 180 -7.72 2.83 -6.26
N LEU A 181 -6.96 1.76 -6.49
CA LEU A 181 -5.61 1.57 -5.99
C LEU A 181 -4.62 2.59 -6.59
N ASN A 182 -4.66 2.80 -7.90
CA ASN A 182 -3.82 3.78 -8.59
C ASN A 182 -4.09 5.19 -8.08
N ARG A 183 -5.38 5.58 -7.99
CA ARG A 183 -5.78 6.89 -7.46
C ARG A 183 -5.30 7.09 -6.03
N PHE A 184 -5.42 6.07 -5.18
CA PHE A 184 -4.92 6.13 -3.80
C PHE A 184 -3.42 6.42 -3.74
N VAL A 185 -2.60 5.71 -4.51
CA VAL A 185 -1.13 5.92 -4.52
C VAL A 185 -0.76 7.31 -5.00
N VAL A 186 -1.45 7.82 -6.02
CA VAL A 186 -1.21 9.16 -6.58
C VAL A 186 -1.66 10.26 -5.61
N GLU A 187 -2.85 10.11 -5.03
CA GLU A 187 -3.48 11.15 -4.21
C GLU A 187 -2.92 11.19 -2.79
N LEU A 188 -2.57 10.06 -2.15
CA LEU A 188 -2.13 10.01 -0.74
C LEU A 188 -0.93 10.94 -0.48
N ARG A 189 -0.05 11.13 -1.47
CA ARG A 189 1.11 12.02 -1.37
C ARG A 189 0.76 13.50 -1.21
N GLY A 190 -0.46 13.89 -1.58
CA GLY A 190 -0.98 15.26 -1.51
C GLY A 190 -2.06 15.50 -0.45
N ILE A 191 -2.49 14.47 0.28
CA ILE A 191 -3.62 14.61 1.23
C ILE A 191 -3.16 15.39 2.47
N PRO A 192 -3.74 16.57 2.76
CA PRO A 192 -3.44 17.32 3.97
C PRO A 192 -3.75 16.47 5.20
N TYR A 193 -2.93 16.59 6.25
CA TYR A 193 -3.17 15.92 7.51
C TYR A 193 -4.58 16.24 8.04
N ASP A 194 -5.43 15.22 8.08
CA ASP A 194 -6.68 15.22 8.81
C ASP A 194 -6.47 14.42 10.11
N PRO A 195 -6.55 15.05 11.30
CA PRO A 195 -6.43 14.35 12.58
C PRO A 195 -7.52 13.29 12.77
N ASP A 196 -8.67 13.44 12.12
CA ASP A 196 -9.78 12.50 12.14
C ASP A 196 -9.69 11.44 11.02
N ALA A 197 -8.67 11.54 10.14
CA ALA A 197 -8.28 10.46 9.22
C ALA A 197 -7.59 9.28 9.92
N ALA A 198 -7.58 9.26 11.26
CA ALA A 198 -7.18 8.09 12.04
C ALA A 198 -7.98 6.82 11.66
N LEU A 199 -9.17 6.95 11.08
CA LEU A 199 -9.96 5.84 10.54
C LEU A 199 -9.61 5.47 9.09
N VAL A 200 -9.02 6.39 8.31
CA VAL A 200 -8.77 6.21 6.88
C VAL A 200 -7.66 5.18 6.66
N LEU A 201 -6.50 5.33 7.32
CA LEU A 201 -5.38 4.38 7.13
C LEU A 201 -5.73 2.95 7.56
N PRO A 202 -6.40 2.71 8.70
CA PRO A 202 -6.89 1.37 9.04
C PRO A 202 -7.87 0.79 8.01
N SER A 203 -8.80 1.60 7.47
CA SER A 203 -9.70 1.15 6.40
C SER A 203 -8.94 0.69 5.16
N TRP A 204 -7.96 1.49 4.71
CA TRP A 204 -7.11 1.13 3.56
C TRP A 204 -6.28 -0.11 3.82
N TYR A 205 -5.65 -0.20 4.99
CA TYR A 205 -4.87 -1.38 5.34
C TYR A 205 -5.74 -2.65 5.36
N ALA A 206 -6.96 -2.57 5.91
CA ALA A 206 -7.90 -3.68 5.93
C ALA A 206 -8.38 -4.05 4.51
N LEU A 207 -8.71 -3.05 3.68
CA LEU A 207 -9.07 -3.26 2.27
C LEU A 207 -7.95 -3.95 1.49
N LEU A 208 -6.72 -3.43 1.56
CA LEU A 208 -5.59 -3.99 0.81
C LEU A 208 -5.30 -5.44 1.22
N ARG A 209 -5.39 -5.75 2.52
CA ARG A 209 -5.26 -7.13 3.00
C ARG A 209 -6.34 -8.03 2.44
N ARG A 210 -7.61 -7.62 2.61
CA ARG A 210 -8.77 -8.41 2.17
C ARG A 210 -8.80 -8.60 0.66
N GLY A 211 -8.43 -7.56 -0.09
CA GLY A 211 -8.33 -7.59 -1.54
C GLY A 211 -7.19 -8.46 -2.03
N ARG A 212 -6.01 -8.42 -1.39
CA ARG A 212 -4.90 -9.33 -1.70
C ARG A 212 -5.34 -10.79 -1.61
N ASP A 213 -6.07 -11.14 -0.55
CA ASP A 213 -6.58 -12.50 -0.38
C ASP A 213 -7.51 -12.90 -1.55
N GLY A 214 -8.31 -11.96 -2.07
CA GLY A 214 -9.22 -12.17 -3.21
C GLY A 214 -8.55 -12.22 -4.59
N LEU A 215 -7.32 -11.71 -4.71
CA LEU A 215 -6.51 -11.83 -5.92
C LEU A 215 -5.77 -13.18 -6.01
N SER A 216 -5.74 -13.95 -4.92
CA SER A 216 -5.08 -15.24 -4.87
C SER A 216 -5.70 -16.22 -5.88
N GLY A 217 -4.89 -16.75 -6.78
CA GLY A 217 -5.33 -17.72 -7.81
C GLY A 217 -5.78 -17.11 -9.14
N GLN A 218 -5.71 -15.78 -9.31
CA GLN A 218 -5.88 -15.15 -10.62
C GLN A 218 -4.60 -15.24 -11.46
N ASP A 219 -4.73 -15.12 -12.78
CA ASP A 219 -3.59 -15.16 -13.71
C ASP A 219 -2.63 -13.99 -13.44
N LEU A 220 -1.39 -14.34 -13.05
CA LEU A 220 -0.31 -13.41 -12.72
C LEU A 220 0.00 -12.44 -13.87
N ALA A 221 -0.14 -12.87 -15.12
CA ALA A 221 0.11 -12.00 -16.27
C ALA A 221 -0.88 -10.84 -16.34
N HIS A 222 -2.12 -11.06 -15.90
CA HIS A 222 -3.18 -10.06 -15.93
C HIS A 222 -3.13 -9.12 -14.71
N ILE A 223 -2.64 -9.59 -13.56
CA ILE A 223 -2.65 -8.81 -12.31
C ILE A 223 -1.30 -8.17 -11.96
N HIS A 224 -0.25 -8.34 -12.78
CA HIS A 224 1.09 -7.86 -12.49
C HIS A 224 1.17 -6.36 -12.16
N ALA A 225 0.54 -5.51 -12.98
CA ALA A 225 0.50 -4.07 -12.74
C ALA A 225 -0.22 -3.74 -11.42
N HIS A 226 -1.31 -4.45 -11.14
CA HIS A 226 -2.09 -4.27 -9.91
C HIS A 226 -1.35 -4.72 -8.65
N LEU A 227 -0.55 -5.79 -8.72
CA LEU A 227 0.31 -6.23 -7.63
C LEU A 227 1.41 -5.21 -7.34
N THR A 228 1.96 -4.57 -8.38
CA THR A 228 2.92 -3.46 -8.23
C THR A 228 2.29 -2.27 -7.53
N ASP A 229 1.10 -1.85 -7.98
CA ASP A 229 0.33 -0.77 -7.34
C ASP A 229 -0.04 -1.13 -5.89
N MET A 230 -0.31 -2.41 -5.60
CA MET A 230 -0.64 -2.88 -4.25
C MET A 230 0.57 -2.81 -3.33
N GLY A 231 1.75 -3.22 -3.83
CA GLY A 231 3.01 -3.04 -3.13
C GLY A 231 3.27 -1.58 -2.80
N ALA A 232 3.04 -0.68 -3.77
CA ALA A 232 3.18 0.76 -3.58
C ALA A 232 2.18 1.30 -2.53
N ALA A 233 0.92 0.90 -2.58
CA ALA A 233 -0.09 1.34 -1.63
C ALA A 233 0.24 0.93 -0.18
N PHE A 234 0.68 -0.31 0.05
CA PHE A 234 1.14 -0.74 1.38
C PHE A 234 2.35 0.06 1.88
N ARG A 235 3.29 0.36 0.99
CA ARG A 235 4.46 1.19 1.31
C ARG A 235 4.05 2.61 1.69
N GLU A 236 3.18 3.24 0.91
CA GLU A 236 2.68 4.59 1.16
C GLU A 236 1.91 4.67 2.49
N LEU A 237 1.11 3.64 2.82
CA LEU A 237 0.48 3.52 4.16
C LEU A 237 1.50 3.43 5.28
N ALA A 238 2.53 2.60 5.13
CA ALA A 238 3.60 2.43 6.11
C ALA A 238 4.38 3.75 6.32
N GLN A 239 4.72 4.45 5.24
CA GLN A 239 5.39 5.75 5.30
C GLN A 239 4.51 6.82 5.94
N GLY A 240 3.22 6.86 5.59
CA GLY A 240 2.24 7.76 6.18
C GLY A 240 2.03 7.53 7.69
N ALA A 241 2.16 6.28 8.16
CA ALA A 241 2.12 5.95 9.58
C ALA A 241 3.41 6.39 10.31
N LEU A 242 4.57 6.32 9.65
CA LEU A 242 5.86 6.75 10.21
C LEU A 242 6.01 8.27 10.30
N ALA A 243 5.57 8.99 9.27
CA ALA A 243 5.67 10.45 9.20
C ALA A 243 4.86 11.15 10.30
N ASN A 244 3.94 10.43 10.96
CA ASN A 244 3.09 11.02 12.00
C ASN A 244 2.95 10.09 13.21
N PRO A 245 3.57 10.42 14.36
CA PRO A 245 3.49 9.60 15.58
C PRO A 245 2.06 9.33 16.08
N ARG A 246 1.08 10.19 15.73
CA ARG A 246 -0.34 10.00 16.09
C ARG A 246 -1.06 8.99 15.18
N ARG A 247 -0.43 8.57 14.07
CA ARG A 247 -0.92 7.55 13.12
C ARG A 247 -0.34 6.15 13.37
N ARG A 248 0.34 5.92 14.50
CA ARG A 248 0.96 4.64 14.91
C ARG A 248 -0.02 3.48 15.18
N THR A 249 -1.29 3.62 14.82
CA THR A 249 -2.29 2.54 14.94
C THR A 249 -2.14 1.47 13.87
N LEU A 250 -1.40 1.75 12.78
CA LEU A 250 -1.18 0.82 11.69
C LEU A 250 -0.04 -0.15 12.03
N PRO A 251 -0.23 -1.48 11.87
CA PRO A 251 0.83 -2.46 12.12
C PRO A 251 1.92 -2.37 11.04
N LEU A 252 2.95 -1.56 11.31
CA LEU A 252 3.97 -1.16 10.34
C LEU A 252 4.74 -2.35 9.73
N ILE A 253 5.25 -3.26 10.56
CA ILE A 253 6.00 -4.42 10.07
C ILE A 253 5.10 -5.29 9.18
N PRO A 254 3.89 -5.70 9.60
CA PRO A 254 2.96 -6.40 8.71
C PRO A 254 2.63 -5.68 7.41
N ALA A 255 2.54 -4.34 7.39
CA ALA A 255 2.30 -3.58 6.17
C ALA A 255 3.51 -3.59 5.22
N LEU A 256 4.72 -3.40 5.74
CA LEU A 256 5.95 -3.50 4.95
C LEU A 256 6.18 -4.92 4.41
N THR A 257 5.92 -5.95 5.20
CA THR A 257 5.97 -7.35 4.76
C THR A 257 4.93 -7.64 3.68
N ALA A 258 3.71 -7.10 3.81
CA ALA A 258 2.69 -7.22 2.77
C ALA A 258 3.09 -6.50 1.47
N SER A 259 3.75 -5.34 1.57
CA SER A 259 4.33 -4.63 0.44
C SER A 259 5.41 -5.47 -0.26
N ALA A 260 6.35 -6.04 0.51
CA ALA A 260 7.40 -6.92 -0.03
C ALA A 260 6.80 -8.12 -0.77
N ALA A 261 5.82 -8.80 -0.18
CA ALA A 261 5.14 -9.93 -0.80
C ALA A 261 4.40 -9.55 -2.10
N ALA A 262 3.74 -8.39 -2.14
CA ALA A 262 3.08 -7.91 -3.36
C ALA A 262 4.09 -7.63 -4.48
N TYR A 263 5.23 -6.99 -4.16
CA TYR A 263 6.31 -6.79 -5.12
C TYR A 263 6.94 -8.11 -5.57
N HIS A 264 7.10 -9.09 -4.68
CA HIS A 264 7.58 -10.41 -5.03
C HIS A 264 6.68 -11.08 -6.08
N SER A 265 5.37 -11.11 -5.84
CA SER A 265 4.39 -11.66 -6.77
C SER A 265 4.36 -10.89 -8.10
N ALA A 266 4.68 -9.59 -8.07
CA ALA A 266 4.86 -8.76 -9.25
C ALA A 266 6.26 -8.85 -9.87
N ARG A 267 7.17 -9.73 -9.43
CA ARG A 267 8.59 -9.75 -9.86
C ARG A 267 9.31 -8.39 -9.74
N GLY A 268 8.81 -7.50 -8.89
CA GLY A 268 9.40 -6.20 -8.58
C GLY A 268 10.52 -6.32 -7.54
N PHE A 269 11.49 -7.20 -7.79
CA PHE A 269 12.46 -7.67 -6.77
C PHE A 269 13.30 -6.55 -6.14
N ALA A 270 13.63 -5.50 -6.89
CA ALA A 270 14.33 -4.35 -6.33
C ALA A 270 13.48 -3.62 -5.27
N SER A 271 12.19 -3.44 -5.52
CA SER A 271 11.24 -2.84 -4.57
C SER A 271 10.99 -3.76 -3.37
N GLU A 272 10.86 -5.06 -3.61
CA GLU A 272 10.78 -6.08 -2.54
C GLU A 272 11.98 -5.96 -1.59
N ALA A 273 13.20 -5.95 -2.14
CA ALA A 273 14.43 -5.89 -1.35
C ALA A 273 14.50 -4.62 -0.48
N GLN A 274 14.04 -3.48 -1.01
CA GLN A 274 13.96 -2.25 -0.23
C GLN A 274 12.96 -2.37 0.92
N MET A 275 11.81 -3.00 0.72
CA MET A 275 10.83 -3.21 1.79
C MET A 275 11.40 -4.12 2.90
N TRP A 276 12.12 -5.19 2.54
CA TRP A 276 12.78 -6.04 3.52
C TRP A 276 13.86 -5.30 4.33
N ARG A 277 14.61 -4.36 3.72
CA ARG A 277 15.54 -3.50 4.46
C ARG A 277 14.83 -2.61 5.48
N GLU A 278 13.68 -2.05 5.13
CA GLU A 278 12.85 -1.27 6.04
C GLU A 278 12.33 -2.14 7.20
N VAL A 279 11.82 -3.34 6.92
CA VAL A 279 11.42 -4.33 7.93
C VAL A 279 12.58 -4.63 8.89
N ALA A 280 13.77 -4.91 8.35
CA ALA A 280 14.96 -5.18 9.15
C ALA A 280 15.36 -4.00 10.05
N ARG A 281 15.24 -2.76 9.54
CA ARG A 281 15.52 -1.55 10.32
C ARG A 281 14.56 -1.43 11.51
N HIS A 282 13.28 -1.73 11.30
CA HIS A 282 12.27 -1.66 12.36
C HIS A 282 12.45 -2.74 13.42
N HIS A 283 12.72 -3.99 13.04
CA HIS A 283 13.04 -5.05 14.01
C HIS A 283 14.30 -4.71 14.82
N ARG A 284 15.35 -4.20 14.17
CA ARG A 284 16.58 -3.79 14.86
C ARG A 284 16.32 -2.65 15.85
N ALA A 285 15.52 -1.65 15.46
CA ALA A 285 15.14 -0.55 16.35
C ALA A 285 14.29 -1.01 17.54
N ALA A 286 13.55 -2.11 17.40
CA ALA A 286 12.80 -2.74 18.48
C ALA A 286 13.64 -3.71 19.34
N GLY A 287 14.92 -3.91 19.02
CA GLY A 287 15.81 -4.86 19.70
C GLY A 287 15.67 -6.33 19.26
N ASP A 288 14.86 -6.60 18.25
CA ASP A 288 14.66 -7.93 17.67
C ASP A 288 15.70 -8.22 16.58
N PHE A 289 16.92 -8.54 17.01
CA PHE A 289 18.05 -8.73 16.12
C PHE A 289 17.93 -9.98 15.23
N ASP A 290 17.24 -11.02 15.70
CA ASP A 290 17.04 -12.25 14.93
C ASP A 290 16.08 -12.01 13.76
N ALA A 291 14.92 -11.38 14.00
CA ALA A 291 14.01 -11.03 12.92
C ALA A 291 14.63 -10.00 11.96
N ALA A 292 15.43 -9.05 12.48
CA ALA A 292 16.17 -8.11 11.65
C ALA A 292 17.17 -8.82 10.72
N ARG A 293 17.85 -9.84 11.23
CA ARG A 293 18.79 -10.68 10.45
C ARG A 293 18.05 -11.46 9.36
N VAL A 294 16.93 -12.11 9.70
CA VAL A 294 16.11 -12.82 8.71
C VAL A 294 15.64 -11.88 7.60
N ALA A 295 15.13 -10.69 7.95
CA ALA A 295 14.68 -9.71 6.98
C ALA A 295 15.83 -9.18 6.08
N GLN A 296 17.05 -9.00 6.60
CA GLN A 296 18.22 -8.66 5.78
C GLN A 296 18.59 -9.80 4.81
N GLY A 297 18.50 -11.07 5.25
CA GLY A 297 18.67 -12.22 4.36
C GLY A 297 17.67 -12.22 3.20
N CYS A 298 16.38 -11.95 3.49
CA CYS A 298 15.35 -11.78 2.46
C CYS A 298 15.66 -10.62 1.51
N ALA A 299 16.14 -9.48 2.03
CA ALA A 299 16.55 -8.34 1.21
C ALA A 299 17.70 -8.72 0.27
N GLY A 300 18.72 -9.43 0.76
CA GLY A 300 19.86 -9.90 -0.02
C GLY A 300 19.42 -10.81 -1.17
N ALA A 301 18.59 -11.80 -0.88
CA ALA A 301 18.05 -12.72 -1.88
C ALA A 301 17.25 -11.99 -2.97
N ALA A 302 16.39 -11.04 -2.58
CA ALA A 302 15.61 -10.23 -3.52
C ALA A 302 16.49 -9.32 -4.39
N PHE A 303 17.56 -8.72 -3.85
CA PHE A 303 18.51 -7.95 -4.68
C PHE A 303 19.26 -8.83 -5.68
N VAL A 304 19.62 -10.07 -5.33
CA VAL A 304 20.22 -11.02 -6.28
C VAL A 304 19.23 -11.36 -7.40
N ALA A 305 17.97 -11.64 -7.06
CA ALA A 305 16.93 -11.88 -8.06
C ALA A 305 16.74 -10.67 -9.00
N ALA A 306 16.72 -9.45 -8.44
CA ALA A 306 16.66 -8.22 -9.22
C ALA A 306 17.88 -8.04 -10.15
N ALA A 307 19.07 -8.39 -9.68
CA ALA A 307 20.30 -8.31 -10.47
C ALA A 307 20.24 -9.27 -11.66
N ASN A 308 19.78 -10.50 -11.46
CA ASN A 308 19.65 -11.50 -12.53
C ASN A 308 18.64 -11.10 -13.62
N GLU A 309 17.66 -10.27 -13.28
CA GLU A 309 16.67 -9.74 -14.24
C GLU A 309 17.07 -8.40 -14.86
N ALA A 310 18.17 -7.79 -14.41
CA ALA A 310 18.61 -6.51 -14.94
C ALA A 310 19.13 -6.69 -16.38
N ALA A 311 18.28 -6.39 -17.36
CA ALA A 311 18.68 -6.27 -18.76
C ALA A 311 19.42 -4.94 -18.99
N ASP A 312 20.63 -4.81 -18.42
CA ASP A 312 21.49 -3.63 -18.59
C ASP A 312 22.76 -4.01 -19.38
N PRO A 313 22.89 -3.60 -20.66
CA PRO A 313 24.09 -3.83 -21.46
C PRO A 313 25.36 -3.23 -20.83
N ALA A 314 25.22 -2.20 -19.99
CA ALA A 314 26.31 -1.55 -19.29
C ALA A 314 26.61 -2.19 -17.93
N TYR A 315 25.87 -3.22 -17.50
CA TYR A 315 26.06 -3.95 -16.23
C TYR A 315 26.10 -3.05 -14.97
N SER A 316 25.57 -1.83 -15.05
CA SER A 316 25.66 -0.81 -14.01
C SER A 316 24.55 -0.95 -12.97
N ALA A 317 23.36 -1.34 -13.41
CA ALA A 317 22.24 -1.67 -12.54
C ALA A 317 22.50 -2.98 -11.79
N GLU A 318 22.92 -4.03 -12.51
CA GLU A 318 23.26 -5.34 -11.95
C GLU A 318 24.33 -5.21 -10.85
N MET A 319 25.45 -4.53 -11.13
CA MET A 319 26.53 -4.33 -10.16
C MET A 319 26.05 -3.61 -8.88
N ARG A 320 25.22 -2.57 -9.01
CA ARG A 320 24.66 -1.84 -7.84
C ARG A 320 23.71 -2.72 -7.01
N LEU A 321 22.92 -3.55 -7.68
CA LEU A 321 22.02 -4.49 -7.01
C LEU A 321 22.80 -5.59 -6.28
N LEU A 322 23.82 -6.16 -6.91
CA LEU A 322 24.72 -7.14 -6.27
C LEU A 322 25.49 -6.52 -5.09
N ALA A 323 25.91 -5.25 -5.19
CA ALA A 323 26.56 -4.55 -4.07
C ALA A 323 25.58 -4.39 -2.90
N SER A 324 24.33 -4.03 -3.19
CA SER A 324 23.26 -3.95 -2.19
C SER A 324 22.93 -5.31 -1.56
N ALA A 325 22.95 -6.39 -2.36
CA ALA A 325 22.79 -7.75 -1.86
C ALA A 325 23.92 -8.15 -0.91
N PHE A 326 25.17 -7.85 -1.28
CA PHE A 326 26.34 -8.14 -0.46
C PHE A 326 26.27 -7.43 0.89
N ASP A 327 25.95 -6.13 0.90
CA ASP A 327 25.82 -5.36 2.14
C ASP A 327 24.68 -5.91 3.02
N ALA A 328 23.58 -6.40 2.43
CA ALA A 328 22.49 -7.05 3.17
C ALA A 328 22.92 -8.38 3.81
N PHE A 329 23.62 -9.25 3.07
CA PHE A 329 24.16 -10.50 3.61
C PHE A 329 25.28 -10.27 4.64
N ALA A 330 26.06 -9.20 4.52
CA ALA A 330 27.03 -8.81 5.54
C ALA A 330 26.34 -8.37 6.84
N ALA A 331 25.20 -7.69 6.75
CA ALA A 331 24.39 -7.29 7.89
C ALA A 331 23.63 -8.45 8.55
N ALA A 332 23.50 -9.58 7.84
CA ALA A 332 22.91 -10.84 8.29
C ALA A 332 23.85 -12.01 7.96
N PRO A 333 24.92 -12.23 8.74
CA PRO A 333 26.07 -13.02 8.32
C PRO A 333 25.68 -14.38 7.73
N ASP A 334 25.68 -14.43 6.40
CA ASP A 334 25.53 -15.64 5.60
C ASP A 334 26.80 -15.77 4.75
N PRO A 335 27.83 -16.47 5.26
CA PRO A 335 29.11 -16.58 4.58
C PRO A 335 28.99 -17.19 3.18
N SER A 336 28.04 -18.10 2.97
CA SER A 336 27.84 -18.77 1.68
C SER A 336 27.29 -17.79 0.64
N ALA A 337 26.24 -17.04 1.02
CA ALA A 337 25.66 -16.02 0.16
C ALA A 337 26.64 -14.88 -0.12
N MET A 338 27.39 -14.42 0.90
CA MET A 338 28.43 -13.39 0.75
C MET A 338 29.52 -13.81 -0.23
N VAL A 339 30.03 -15.04 -0.13
CA VAL A 339 31.05 -15.56 -1.07
C VAL A 339 30.50 -15.64 -2.49
N THR A 340 29.27 -16.10 -2.66
CA THR A 340 28.62 -16.24 -3.97
C THR A 340 28.42 -14.87 -4.64
N THR A 341 27.79 -13.93 -3.93
CA THR A 341 27.57 -12.56 -4.42
C THR A 341 28.88 -11.79 -4.59
N GLY A 342 29.84 -11.96 -3.67
CA GLY A 342 31.15 -11.35 -3.73
C GLY A 342 31.94 -11.78 -4.96
N ARG A 343 31.88 -13.07 -5.33
CA ARG A 343 32.49 -13.57 -6.57
C ARG A 343 31.90 -12.92 -7.82
N ALA A 344 30.58 -12.72 -7.86
CA ALA A 344 29.92 -12.03 -8.97
C ALA A 344 30.37 -10.56 -9.06
N LEU A 345 30.41 -9.85 -7.93
CA LEU A 345 30.89 -8.47 -7.86
C LEU A 345 32.34 -8.29 -8.31
N LEU A 346 33.23 -9.19 -7.88
CA LEU A 346 34.64 -9.13 -8.28
C LEU A 346 34.82 -9.19 -9.80
N ARG A 347 33.98 -9.94 -10.52
CA ARG A 347 34.02 -9.96 -12.00
C ARG A 347 33.67 -8.60 -12.58
N HIS A 348 32.63 -7.94 -12.07
CA HIS A 348 32.24 -6.60 -12.53
C HIS A 348 33.29 -5.54 -12.19
N TYR A 349 33.85 -5.58 -10.98
CA TYR A 349 34.90 -4.64 -10.57
C TYR A 349 36.21 -4.82 -11.35
N ALA A 350 36.56 -6.05 -11.74
CA ALA A 350 37.70 -6.30 -12.61
C ALA A 350 37.52 -5.69 -14.00
N GLN A 351 36.33 -5.85 -14.60
CA GLN A 351 36.00 -5.26 -15.90
C GLN A 351 36.04 -3.73 -15.90
N ARG A 352 35.77 -3.11 -14.75
CA ARG A 352 35.73 -1.64 -14.57
C ARG A 352 36.96 -1.04 -13.89
N ALA A 353 37.99 -1.86 -13.61
CA ALA A 353 39.18 -1.45 -12.87
C ALA A 353 38.90 -0.79 -11.50
N MET A 354 37.86 -1.24 -10.78
CA MET A 354 37.46 -0.73 -9.46
C MET A 354 38.21 -1.44 -8.33
N LEU A 355 39.51 -1.14 -8.19
CA LEU A 355 40.40 -1.85 -7.27
C LEU A 355 40.02 -1.70 -5.78
N PRO A 356 39.72 -0.50 -5.23
CA PRO A 356 39.39 -0.36 -3.81
C PRO A 356 38.18 -1.18 -3.38
N GLU A 357 37.13 -1.18 -4.21
CA GLU A 357 35.90 -1.93 -3.96
C GLU A 357 36.13 -3.44 -4.07
N ALA A 358 36.94 -3.88 -5.05
CA ALA A 358 37.33 -5.28 -5.17
C ALA A 358 38.14 -5.77 -3.97
N THR A 359 39.08 -4.95 -3.46
CA THR A 359 39.86 -5.29 -2.26
C THR A 359 38.96 -5.42 -1.03
N ARG A 360 37.98 -4.51 -0.86
CA ARG A 360 36.99 -4.59 0.24
C ARG A 360 36.23 -5.92 0.20
N ILE A 361 35.72 -6.31 -0.97
CA ILE A 361 34.97 -7.57 -1.13
C ILE A 361 35.86 -8.80 -0.88
N ALA A 362 37.07 -8.81 -1.43
CA ALA A 362 38.05 -9.88 -1.25
C ALA A 362 38.36 -10.11 0.24
N GLN A 363 38.64 -9.03 0.99
CA GLN A 363 38.89 -9.09 2.43
C GLN A 363 37.69 -9.60 3.23
N ALA A 364 36.49 -9.12 2.91
CA ALA A 364 35.28 -9.51 3.63
C ALA A 364 34.83 -10.95 3.37
N THR A 365 35.30 -11.57 2.28
CA THR A 365 34.88 -12.93 1.88
C THR A 365 36.01 -13.97 1.94
N GLY A 366 37.27 -13.54 2.13
CA GLY A 366 38.44 -14.40 1.95
C GLY A 366 38.67 -14.81 0.48
N LEU A 367 38.02 -14.13 -0.47
CA LEU A 367 38.22 -14.38 -1.89
C LEU A 367 39.49 -13.73 -2.41
N ASP A 368 40.05 -14.38 -3.41
CA ASP A 368 41.20 -13.94 -4.14
C ASP A 368 40.84 -12.82 -5.14
N LEU A 369 41.67 -11.78 -5.25
CA LEU A 369 41.47 -10.73 -6.26
C LEU A 369 41.54 -11.31 -7.68
N PRO A 370 40.75 -10.81 -8.66
CA PRO A 370 40.93 -11.16 -10.06
C PRO A 370 42.34 -10.82 -10.57
N MET A 371 42.88 -11.64 -11.47
CA MET A 371 44.24 -11.51 -12.01
C MET A 371 44.49 -10.12 -12.63
N GLU A 372 43.47 -9.56 -13.27
CA GLU A 372 43.47 -8.25 -13.92
C GLU A 372 43.74 -7.12 -12.93
N LEU A 373 43.20 -7.24 -11.71
CA LEU A 373 43.37 -6.27 -10.63
C LEU A 373 44.64 -6.54 -9.81
N ARG A 374 45.07 -7.81 -9.64
CA ARG A 374 46.34 -8.13 -8.95
C ARG A 374 47.54 -7.48 -9.60
N ARG A 375 47.55 -7.37 -10.93
CA ARG A 375 48.63 -6.72 -11.70
C ARG A 375 48.72 -5.21 -11.47
N GLN A 376 47.66 -4.58 -10.98
CA GLN A 376 47.65 -3.16 -10.62
C GLN A 376 48.12 -2.92 -9.18
N VAL A 377 48.01 -3.94 -8.30
CA VAL A 377 48.48 -3.91 -6.91
C VAL A 377 49.96 -4.28 -6.81
N GLN A 378 50.46 -5.16 -7.68
CA GLN A 378 51.88 -5.49 -7.75
C GLN A 378 52.65 -4.36 -8.47
N PRO A 379 53.70 -3.77 -7.86
CA PRO A 379 54.58 -2.88 -8.60
C PRO A 379 55.19 -3.66 -9.78
N PRO A 380 55.42 -3.02 -10.95
CA PRO A 380 56.03 -3.71 -12.07
C PRO A 380 57.35 -4.29 -11.60
N CYS A 381 57.44 -5.62 -11.65
CA CYS A 381 58.64 -6.36 -11.29
C CYS A 381 59.76 -5.85 -12.20
N VAL A 382 60.63 -4.99 -11.66
CA VAL A 382 61.83 -4.51 -12.35
C VAL A 382 62.65 -5.76 -12.62
N LYS A 383 62.60 -6.26 -13.86
CA LYS A 383 63.59 -7.22 -14.34
C LYS A 383 64.93 -6.51 -14.22
N SER A 384 65.70 -6.84 -13.18
CA SER A 384 67.08 -6.43 -13.04
C SER A 384 67.82 -6.95 -14.26
N ARG A 385 68.15 -6.04 -15.19
CA ARG A 385 69.18 -6.30 -16.19
C ARG A 385 70.49 -6.38 -15.43
N ILE A 386 70.97 -7.61 -15.25
CA ILE A 386 72.37 -7.88 -14.95
C ILE A 386 73.18 -7.33 -16.13
N PRO A 387 74.17 -6.45 -15.94
CA PRO A 387 75.07 -6.06 -17.02
C PRO A 387 76.06 -7.19 -17.28
N ASP A 388 76.10 -7.64 -18.54
CA ASP A 388 77.15 -8.50 -19.08
C ASP A 388 78.52 -7.84 -18.88
N GLN A 389 79.38 -8.47 -18.09
CA GLN A 389 80.83 -8.23 -18.14
C GLN A 389 81.39 -9.07 -19.29
N ALA A 390 81.69 -8.41 -20.42
CA ALA A 390 82.53 -8.97 -21.46
C ALA A 390 83.82 -8.15 -21.57
N SER A 391 84.89 -8.82 -21.14
CA SER A 391 86.31 -8.62 -21.38
C SER A 391 86.70 -7.88 -22.66
N ALA A 392 87.62 -6.92 -22.55
CA ALA A 392 88.46 -6.46 -23.66
C ALA A 392 89.88 -6.10 -23.17
N THR A 393 90.73 -7.12 -23.24
CA THR A 393 92.08 -7.12 -23.85
C THR A 393 93.08 -5.99 -23.52
N TYR A 394 94.09 -6.37 -22.74
CA TYR A 394 95.42 -5.76 -22.69
C TYR A 394 96.17 -5.99 -24.02
N ALA A 395 96.66 -4.91 -24.63
CA ALA A 395 97.76 -4.96 -25.59
C ALA A 395 98.57 -3.65 -25.48
N LYS A 396 99.76 -3.73 -24.86
CA LYS A 396 100.81 -2.70 -24.94
C LYS A 396 102.19 -3.39 -24.95
N SER A 397 102.83 -3.31 -26.09
CA SER A 397 104.27 -3.37 -26.35
C SER A 397 104.44 -2.67 -27.72
N ASN A 398 105.31 -1.70 -27.98
CA ASN A 398 106.64 -1.39 -27.46
C ASN A 398 106.88 0.14 -27.43
N GLU A 399 107.82 0.53 -26.56
CA GLU A 399 108.57 1.80 -26.52
C GLU A 399 109.64 1.86 -27.65
N PRO A 400 110.35 3.01 -27.83
CA PRO A 400 110.48 3.80 -29.07
C PRO A 400 111.17 3.14 -30.28
#